data_AF-A0A2D7IC60-F1
#
_entry.id   AF-A0A2D7IC60-F1
#
_cell.length_a   1.000
_cell.length_b   1.000
_cell.length_c   1.000
_cell.angle_alpha   90.00
_cell.angle_beta   90.00
_cell.angle_gamma   90.00
#
_symmetry.space_group_name_H-M   'P 1'
#
loop_
_entity.id
_entity.type
_entity.pdbx_description
1 polymer ?
#
loop_
_entity_poly.entity_id
_entity_poly.type
_entity_poly.pdbx_seq_one_letter_code
_entity_poly.pdbx_strand_id
1 'polypeptide(L)'
;PEFTNLEFYVAYKDYNWMMDLTEKLLEDTVTNLYGKTEFNYGDKKIDFRGPYKKVPILDAIKDETGLDIEKLDDKELSKKAKSIGVEIDSTMGRGKIIDSIFGDKCESKFIQPTFIIDYPKEMSPLTKEHRTKENLTERFELLINGSEIANAYSELNDPIDQLERFEDQLKLSEKGDDEAMFIDHDFIRSLEYGMPPTSGIGFGIDRLVMLLTNHKSIQEVIFFPQMRPEKNEVKLNEEEKKVFEFMKKNKKVEIGELKDFAELSNKKWDKTIKSLTKNKLLKVFKNDTGIFVELN
;
A
#
# COMPACT_ATOMS: atom_id res chain seq x y z
N PRO A 1 -5.92 -4.83 6.97
CA PRO A 1 -4.63 -5.57 6.96
C PRO A 1 -3.73 -5.00 8.06
N GLU A 2 -2.74 -5.76 8.54
CA GLU A 2 -1.84 -5.38 9.64
C GLU A 2 -0.38 -5.73 9.29
N PHE A 3 0.56 -4.94 9.80
CA PHE A 3 2.01 -5.10 9.64
C PHE A 3 2.73 -4.46 10.84
N THR A 4 4.03 -4.74 10.99
CA THR A 4 4.89 -4.26 12.07
C THR A 4 5.78 -3.12 11.57
N ASN A 5 5.61 -1.95 12.18
CA ASN A 5 6.48 -0.78 11.97
C ASN A 5 7.26 -0.48 13.25
N LEU A 6 8.54 -0.14 13.12
CA LEU A 6 9.32 0.46 14.21
C LEU A 6 9.51 1.94 13.90
N GLU A 7 9.02 2.80 14.78
CA GLU A 7 9.29 4.24 14.72
C GLU A 7 10.09 4.70 15.93
N PHE A 8 11.05 5.59 15.69
CA PHE A 8 11.71 6.31 16.77
C PHE A 8 12.13 7.71 16.34
N TYR A 9 12.26 8.58 17.33
CA TYR A 9 12.54 10.00 17.16
C TYR A 9 13.69 10.43 18.06
N VAL A 10 14.59 11.25 17.53
CA VAL A 10 15.76 11.75 18.26
C VAL A 10 15.84 13.26 18.17
N ALA A 11 15.67 13.93 19.31
CA ALA A 11 15.81 15.37 19.42
C ALA A 11 17.25 15.84 19.15
N TYR A 12 17.36 17.04 18.63
CA TYR A 12 18.58 17.74 18.23
C TYR A 12 19.41 17.02 17.14
N LYS A 13 18.74 16.22 16.31
CA LYS A 13 19.32 15.50 15.16
C LYS A 13 18.56 15.82 13.87
N ASP A 14 19.19 15.51 12.75
CA ASP A 14 18.64 15.68 11.41
C ASP A 14 18.77 14.37 10.61
N TYR A 15 18.20 14.37 9.40
CA TYR A 15 18.19 13.20 8.51
C TYR A 15 19.59 12.68 8.16
N ASN A 16 20.65 13.53 8.17
CA ASN A 16 22.02 13.08 7.93
C ASN A 16 22.52 12.20 9.07
N TRP A 17 22.29 12.63 10.31
CA TRP A 17 22.61 11.81 11.47
C TRP A 17 21.80 10.51 11.47
N MET A 18 20.54 10.56 11.03
CA MET A 18 19.69 9.38 10.96
C MET A 18 20.15 8.38 9.89
N MET A 19 20.68 8.84 8.75
CA MET A 19 21.36 7.97 7.78
C MET A 19 22.55 7.25 8.42
N ASP A 20 23.45 7.99 9.09
CA ASP A 20 24.64 7.41 9.74
C ASP A 20 24.27 6.40 10.85
N LEU A 21 23.19 6.65 11.60
CA LEU A 21 22.67 5.71 12.59
C LEU A 21 22.10 4.45 11.91
N THR A 22 21.33 4.63 10.84
CA THR A 22 20.68 3.55 10.10
C THR A 22 21.69 2.58 9.51
N GLU A 23 22.78 3.09 8.92
CA GLU A 23 23.89 2.26 8.42
C GLU A 23 24.45 1.37 9.52
N LYS A 24 24.82 1.95 10.67
CA LYS A 24 25.39 1.21 11.81
C LYS A 24 24.41 0.19 12.38
N LEU A 25 23.15 0.58 12.54
CA LEU A 25 22.11 -0.29 13.08
C LEU A 25 21.94 -1.54 12.22
N LEU A 26 21.89 -1.37 10.89
CA LEU A 26 21.70 -2.48 9.97
C LEU A 26 22.97 -3.32 9.81
N GLU A 27 24.16 -2.71 9.75
CA GLU A 27 25.43 -3.43 9.71
C GLU A 27 25.60 -4.32 10.96
N ASP A 28 25.33 -3.78 12.15
CA ASP A 28 25.38 -4.52 13.41
C ASP A 28 24.33 -5.63 13.45
N THR A 29 23.10 -5.36 12.99
CA THR A 29 22.02 -6.36 12.94
C THR A 29 22.41 -7.54 12.05
N VAL A 30 22.88 -7.27 10.84
CA VAL A 30 23.28 -8.30 9.87
C VAL A 30 24.50 -9.07 10.37
N THR A 31 25.48 -8.38 10.95
CA THR A 31 26.67 -9.01 11.54
C THR A 31 26.30 -9.92 12.71
N ASN A 32 25.37 -9.53 13.58
CA ASN A 32 24.91 -10.35 14.69
C ASN A 32 24.14 -11.60 14.22
N LEU A 33 23.39 -11.51 13.12
CA LEU A 33 22.64 -12.64 12.56
C LEU A 33 23.52 -13.60 11.77
N TYR A 34 24.47 -13.09 10.99
CA TYR A 34 25.21 -13.86 9.98
C TYR A 34 26.71 -14.00 10.25
N GLY A 35 27.25 -13.31 11.24
CA GLY A 35 28.69 -13.25 11.54
C GLY A 35 29.51 -12.44 10.52
N LYS A 36 28.84 -11.72 9.61
CA LYS A 36 29.41 -10.92 8.52
C LYS A 36 28.39 -9.88 8.06
N THR A 37 28.82 -8.89 7.29
CA THR A 37 27.96 -7.79 6.78
C THR A 37 27.21 -8.14 5.50
N GLU A 38 27.48 -9.31 4.90
CA GLU A 38 26.98 -9.67 3.57
C GLU A 38 26.26 -11.03 3.54
N PHE A 39 25.16 -11.11 2.82
CA PHE A 39 24.45 -12.37 2.56
C PHE A 39 23.86 -12.40 1.14
N ASN A 40 23.35 -13.57 0.75
CA ASN A 40 22.73 -13.77 -0.55
C ASN A 40 21.21 -13.68 -0.42
N TYR A 41 20.59 -12.83 -1.24
CA TYR A 41 19.15 -12.80 -1.48
C TYR A 41 18.90 -13.30 -2.90
N GLY A 42 18.36 -14.52 -3.03
CA GLY A 42 18.34 -15.23 -4.31
C GLY A 42 19.75 -15.39 -4.90
N ASP A 43 19.94 -14.84 -6.10
CA ASP A 43 21.20 -14.81 -6.85
C ASP A 43 22.04 -13.55 -6.57
N LYS A 44 21.51 -12.60 -5.80
CA LYS A 44 22.16 -11.31 -5.53
C LYS A 44 22.89 -11.35 -4.20
N LYS A 45 24.11 -10.84 -4.18
CA LYS A 45 24.89 -10.62 -2.96
C LYS A 45 24.65 -9.19 -2.47
N ILE A 46 24.17 -9.04 -1.25
CA ILE A 46 23.88 -7.74 -0.62
C ILE A 46 24.87 -7.54 0.53
N ASP A 47 25.53 -6.39 0.56
CA ASP A 47 26.47 -6.00 1.62
C ASP A 47 25.92 -4.78 2.37
N PHE A 48 25.82 -4.91 3.68
CA PHE A 48 25.32 -3.88 4.60
C PHE A 48 26.44 -3.06 5.21
N ARG A 49 27.69 -3.27 4.79
CA ARG A 49 28.79 -2.42 5.23
C ARG A 49 28.63 -1.01 4.67
N GLY A 50 28.62 -0.01 5.55
CA GLY A 50 28.59 1.39 5.15
C GLY A 50 29.90 1.86 4.48
N PRO A 51 29.90 3.06 3.87
CA PRO A 51 28.75 3.96 3.72
C PRO A 51 27.87 3.57 2.52
N TYR A 52 26.56 3.78 2.66
CA TYR A 52 25.57 3.56 1.59
C TYR A 52 25.61 4.70 0.58
N LYS A 53 25.23 4.39 -0.66
CA LYS A 53 25.11 5.41 -1.70
C LYS A 53 23.95 6.33 -1.35
N LYS A 54 24.14 7.64 -1.54
CA LYS A 54 23.10 8.67 -1.41
C LYS A 54 22.75 9.19 -2.80
N VAL A 55 21.49 9.15 -3.20
CA VAL A 55 21.02 9.50 -4.55
C VAL A 55 19.78 10.39 -4.44
N PRO A 56 19.82 11.64 -4.92
CA PRO A 56 18.62 12.46 -4.97
C PRO A 56 17.53 11.82 -5.85
N ILE A 57 16.28 11.82 -5.42
CA ILE A 57 15.18 11.16 -6.17
C ILE A 57 15.04 11.71 -7.59
N LEU A 58 15.16 13.02 -7.77
CA LEU A 58 15.03 13.65 -9.09
C LEU A 58 16.20 13.29 -10.01
N ASP A 59 17.41 13.14 -9.45
CA ASP A 59 18.58 12.68 -10.21
C ASP A 59 18.42 11.21 -10.60
N ALA A 60 17.91 10.36 -9.71
CA ALA A 60 17.62 8.96 -10.04
C ALA A 60 16.66 8.83 -11.22
N ILE A 61 15.56 9.61 -11.21
CA ILE A 61 14.59 9.64 -12.31
C ILE A 61 15.25 10.15 -13.59
N LYS A 62 16.03 11.22 -13.51
CA LYS A 62 16.68 11.84 -14.66
C LYS A 62 17.71 10.93 -15.32
N ASP A 63 18.54 10.27 -14.52
CA ASP A 63 19.55 9.33 -15.00
C ASP A 63 18.90 8.13 -15.71
N GLU A 64 17.76 7.68 -15.19
CA GLU A 64 17.06 6.50 -15.71
C GLU A 64 16.18 6.79 -16.93
N THR A 65 15.47 7.92 -16.92
CA THR A 65 14.43 8.22 -17.91
C THR A 65 14.82 9.35 -18.87
N GLY A 66 15.86 10.11 -18.54
CA GLY A 66 16.22 11.35 -19.23
C GLY A 66 15.29 12.54 -18.94
N LEU A 67 14.29 12.38 -18.06
CA LEU A 67 13.33 13.43 -17.72
C LEU A 67 13.89 14.35 -16.64
N ASP A 68 14.02 15.62 -16.97
CA ASP A 68 14.41 16.68 -16.03
C ASP A 68 13.15 17.25 -15.37
N ILE A 69 12.67 16.59 -14.32
CA ILE A 69 11.37 16.84 -13.68
C ILE A 69 11.20 18.31 -13.28
N GLU A 70 12.26 18.94 -12.76
CA GLU A 70 12.24 20.35 -12.34
C GLU A 70 11.90 21.34 -13.46
N LYS A 71 12.08 20.94 -14.73
CA LYS A 71 11.81 21.78 -15.91
C LYS A 71 10.43 21.56 -16.52
N LEU A 72 9.65 20.62 -15.99
CA LEU A 72 8.36 20.24 -16.54
C LEU A 72 7.23 20.82 -15.69
N ASP A 73 6.23 21.41 -16.34
CA ASP A 73 4.95 21.67 -15.67
C ASP A 73 4.15 20.38 -15.46
N ASP A 74 3.06 20.43 -14.69
CA ASP A 74 2.28 19.23 -14.34
C ASP A 74 1.65 18.53 -15.55
N LYS A 75 1.29 19.30 -16.59
CA LYS A 75 0.70 18.73 -17.82
C LYS A 75 1.76 18.04 -18.65
N GLU A 76 2.93 18.65 -18.77
CA GLU A 76 4.09 18.09 -19.45
C GLU A 76 4.59 16.84 -18.73
N LEU A 77 4.69 16.90 -17.40
CA LEU A 77 5.09 15.78 -16.55
C LEU A 77 4.15 14.58 -16.75
N SER A 78 2.83 14.78 -16.64
CA SER A 78 1.83 13.73 -16.87
C SER A 78 1.94 13.12 -18.27
N LYS A 79 2.11 13.96 -19.30
CA LYS A 79 2.27 13.48 -20.69
C LYS A 79 3.56 12.69 -20.87
N LYS A 80 4.67 13.13 -20.27
CA LYS A 80 5.97 12.45 -20.36
C LYS A 80 5.95 11.12 -19.61
N ALA A 81 5.39 11.08 -18.41
CA ALA A 81 5.16 9.86 -17.63
C ALA A 81 4.40 8.80 -18.44
N LYS A 82 3.27 9.18 -19.07
CA LYS A 82 2.52 8.30 -19.97
C LYS A 82 3.35 7.82 -21.17
N SER A 83 4.18 8.68 -21.74
CA SER A 83 5.02 8.33 -22.90
C SER A 83 6.11 7.31 -22.58
N ILE A 84 6.54 7.21 -21.32
CA ILE A 84 7.49 6.19 -20.84
C ILE A 84 6.78 4.96 -20.25
N GLY A 85 5.46 4.87 -20.41
CA GLY A 85 4.64 3.74 -19.99
C GLY A 85 4.43 3.65 -18.48
N VAL A 86 4.31 4.79 -17.79
CA VAL A 86 3.83 4.86 -16.40
C VAL A 86 2.33 5.11 -16.43
N GLU A 87 1.58 4.37 -15.62
CA GLU A 87 0.13 4.56 -15.48
C GLU A 87 -0.16 5.83 -14.67
N ILE A 88 -0.88 6.77 -15.28
CA ILE A 88 -1.21 8.06 -14.66
C ILE A 88 -2.69 8.37 -14.86
N ASP A 89 -3.40 8.61 -13.76
CA ASP A 89 -4.78 9.09 -13.76
C ASP A 89 -4.86 10.63 -13.70
N SER A 90 -6.08 11.18 -13.79
CA SER A 90 -6.31 12.63 -13.79
C SER A 90 -6.39 13.26 -12.40
N THR A 91 -6.46 12.45 -11.35
CA THR A 91 -6.51 12.86 -9.95
C THR A 91 -5.12 12.94 -9.30
N MET A 92 -4.12 12.28 -9.89
CA MET A 92 -2.73 12.32 -9.45
C MET A 92 -2.14 13.73 -9.55
N GLY A 93 -1.78 14.30 -8.39
CA GLY A 93 -0.93 15.49 -8.31
C GLY A 93 0.53 15.19 -8.68
N ARG A 94 1.32 16.25 -8.84
CA ARG A 94 2.74 16.19 -9.25
C ARG A 94 3.56 15.21 -8.42
N GLY A 95 3.43 15.24 -7.09
CA GLY A 95 4.12 14.31 -6.19
C GLY A 95 3.81 12.84 -6.46
N LYS A 96 2.53 12.48 -6.66
CA LYS A 96 2.13 11.10 -7.02
C LYS A 96 2.67 10.67 -8.39
N ILE A 97 2.75 11.60 -9.35
CA ILE A 97 3.34 11.30 -10.66
C ILE A 97 4.84 11.01 -10.52
N ILE A 98 5.56 11.78 -9.72
CA ILE A 98 6.99 11.56 -9.44
C ILE A 98 7.20 10.19 -8.77
N ASP A 99 6.37 9.87 -7.77
CA ASP A 99 6.37 8.58 -7.08
C ASP A 99 6.15 7.41 -8.05
N SER A 100 5.12 7.47 -8.90
CA SER A 100 4.85 6.45 -9.91
C SER A 100 6.00 6.28 -10.92
N ILE A 101 6.64 7.38 -11.35
CA ILE A 101 7.80 7.29 -12.24
C ILE A 101 8.97 6.59 -11.54
N PHE A 102 9.23 6.97 -10.27
CA PHE A 102 10.31 6.40 -9.49
C PHE A 102 10.09 4.90 -9.23
N GLY A 103 8.89 4.52 -8.79
CA GLY A 103 8.49 3.12 -8.56
C GLY A 103 8.65 2.25 -9.81
N ASP A 104 8.09 2.68 -10.94
CA ASP A 104 8.08 1.88 -12.17
C ASP A 104 9.46 1.78 -12.84
N LYS A 105 10.28 2.84 -12.77
CA LYS A 105 11.50 2.94 -13.59
C LYS A 105 12.78 2.76 -12.79
N CYS A 106 12.79 3.16 -11.51
CA CYS A 106 14.02 3.31 -10.74
C CYS A 106 14.16 2.25 -9.64
N GLU A 107 13.12 2.02 -8.82
CA GLU A 107 13.21 1.25 -7.56
C GLU A 107 13.94 -0.09 -7.71
N SER A 108 13.52 -0.92 -8.67
CA SER A 108 14.05 -2.27 -8.88
C SER A 108 15.57 -2.36 -9.13
N LYS A 109 16.22 -1.24 -9.46
CA LYS A 109 17.65 -1.15 -9.76
C LYS A 109 18.52 -0.96 -8.52
N PHE A 110 17.96 -0.50 -7.42
CA PHE A 110 18.68 -0.26 -6.18
C PHE A 110 18.89 -1.57 -5.41
N ILE A 111 19.89 -2.34 -5.86
CA ILE A 111 20.19 -3.66 -5.28
C ILE A 111 20.90 -3.56 -3.93
N GLN A 112 21.98 -2.77 -3.88
CA GLN A 112 22.70 -2.49 -2.64
C GLN A 112 21.93 -1.47 -1.81
N PRO A 113 22.12 -1.45 -0.48
CA PRO A 113 21.54 -0.42 0.37
C PRO A 113 21.87 0.98 -0.17
N THR A 114 20.81 1.73 -0.47
CA THR A 114 20.91 3.06 -1.09
C THR A 114 19.90 3.98 -0.43
N PHE A 115 20.38 5.12 0.06
CA PHE A 115 19.51 6.21 0.48
C PHE A 115 19.07 7.01 -0.74
N ILE A 116 17.77 7.03 -0.99
CA ILE A 116 17.15 7.98 -1.90
C ILE A 116 16.82 9.20 -1.08
N ILE A 117 17.27 10.39 -1.50
CA ILE A 117 17.24 11.59 -0.67
C ILE A 117 16.57 12.77 -1.35
N ASP A 118 16.30 13.81 -0.57
CA ASP A 118 15.90 15.15 -1.01
C ASP A 118 14.61 15.17 -1.83
N TYR A 119 13.52 14.69 -1.23
CA TYR A 119 12.22 14.59 -1.87
C TYR A 119 11.56 15.97 -2.06
N PRO A 120 10.76 16.17 -3.12
CA PRO A 120 9.94 17.36 -3.28
C PRO A 120 9.03 17.66 -2.07
N LYS A 121 8.85 18.94 -1.75
CA LYS A 121 8.01 19.41 -0.62
C LYS A 121 6.58 18.87 -0.67
N GLU A 122 6.00 18.86 -1.87
CA GLU A 122 4.65 18.35 -2.12
C GLU A 122 4.46 16.86 -1.80
N MET A 123 5.54 16.08 -1.76
CA MET A 123 5.51 14.64 -1.42
C MET A 123 5.72 14.39 0.07
N SER A 124 6.04 15.42 0.86
CA SER A 124 6.60 15.27 2.20
C SER A 124 5.95 16.24 3.18
N PRO A 125 4.65 16.05 3.51
CA PRO A 125 3.85 17.02 4.28
C PRO A 125 4.30 17.22 5.73
N LEU A 126 5.06 16.28 6.29
CA LEU A 126 5.58 16.31 7.66
C LEU A 126 7.09 16.59 7.73
N THR A 127 7.73 16.86 6.59
CA THR A 127 9.19 17.00 6.53
C THR A 127 9.62 18.45 6.40
N LYS A 128 10.66 18.81 7.15
CA LYS A 128 11.28 20.13 7.06
C LYS A 128 11.81 20.41 5.65
N GLU A 129 11.67 21.66 5.21
CA GLU A 129 12.28 22.11 3.95
C GLU A 129 13.80 21.95 3.99
N HIS A 130 14.35 21.65 2.81
CA HIS A 130 15.78 21.47 2.66
C HIS A 130 16.51 22.79 2.87
N ARG A 131 17.50 22.79 3.77
CA ARG A 131 18.21 24.01 4.22
C ARG A 131 18.84 24.84 3.10
N THR A 132 19.20 24.19 1.99
CA THR A 132 19.93 24.84 0.88
C THR A 132 19.34 24.58 -0.51
N LYS A 133 18.24 23.84 -0.62
CA LYS A 133 17.66 23.44 -1.92
C LYS A 133 16.18 23.80 -1.90
N GLU A 134 15.80 24.80 -2.68
CA GLU A 134 14.41 25.23 -2.76
C GLU A 134 13.51 24.10 -3.25
N ASN A 135 12.27 24.07 -2.75
CA ASN A 135 11.24 23.09 -3.10
C ASN A 135 11.53 21.62 -2.76
N LEU A 136 12.67 21.32 -2.13
CA LEU A 136 13.01 19.99 -1.62
C LEU A 136 12.91 19.94 -0.10
N THR A 137 12.97 18.74 0.45
CA THR A 137 12.84 18.45 1.88
C THR A 137 13.96 17.55 2.37
N GLU A 138 14.29 17.64 3.65
CA GLU A 138 15.29 16.77 4.29
C GLU A 138 14.68 15.39 4.62
N ARG A 139 14.30 14.64 3.58
CA ARG A 139 13.75 13.28 3.64
C ARG A 139 14.69 12.29 2.98
N PHE A 140 14.74 11.07 3.50
CA PHE A 140 15.27 9.93 2.77
C PHE A 140 14.40 8.69 2.90
N GLU A 141 14.47 7.83 1.89
CA GLU A 141 14.06 6.43 1.97
C GLU A 141 15.28 5.54 1.80
N LEU A 142 15.32 4.42 2.52
CA LEU A 142 16.33 3.40 2.36
C LEU A 142 15.78 2.27 1.49
N LEU A 143 16.37 2.11 0.30
CA LEU A 143 16.04 1.04 -0.62
C LEU A 143 17.10 -0.05 -0.55
N ILE A 144 16.64 -1.30 -0.46
CA ILE A 144 17.52 -2.47 -0.53
C ILE A 144 16.83 -3.52 -1.40
N ASN A 145 17.54 -4.00 -2.43
CA ASN A 145 17.00 -4.93 -3.43
C ASN A 145 15.68 -4.48 -4.07
N GLY A 146 15.55 -3.18 -4.32
CA GLY A 146 14.35 -2.56 -4.91
C GLY A 146 13.12 -2.62 -4.02
N SER A 147 13.30 -2.66 -2.71
CA SER A 147 12.23 -2.50 -1.73
C SER A 147 12.61 -1.43 -0.73
N GLU A 148 11.67 -0.55 -0.41
CA GLU A 148 11.79 0.45 0.64
C GLU A 148 11.74 -0.24 2.02
N ILE A 149 12.82 -0.10 2.80
CA ILE A 149 13.02 -0.69 4.12
C ILE A 149 12.78 0.33 5.24
N ALA A 150 13.07 1.60 4.97
CA ALA A 150 12.87 2.68 5.93
C ALA A 150 12.55 4.00 5.24
N ASN A 151 11.82 4.86 5.94
CA ASN A 151 11.55 6.24 5.55
C ASN A 151 11.85 7.14 6.75
N ALA A 152 12.57 8.23 6.53
CA ALA A 152 13.07 9.09 7.58
C ALA A 152 13.20 10.54 7.13
N TYR A 153 13.16 11.45 8.09
CA TYR A 153 13.28 12.86 7.79
C TYR A 153 13.76 13.68 8.97
N SER A 154 14.19 14.91 8.67
CA SER A 154 14.19 16.00 9.66
C SER A 154 12.74 16.47 9.85
N GLU A 155 12.22 16.32 11.06
CA GLU A 155 10.82 16.59 11.39
C GLU A 155 10.46 18.06 11.16
N LEU A 156 9.28 18.29 10.57
CA LEU A 156 8.70 19.61 10.51
C LEU A 156 8.20 20.00 11.90
N ASN A 157 8.86 21.02 12.47
CA ASN A 157 8.58 21.49 13.82
C ASN A 157 8.04 22.92 13.87
N ASP A 158 7.73 23.51 12.71
CA ASP A 158 7.06 24.81 12.60
C ASP A 158 5.54 24.59 12.53
N PRO A 159 4.77 24.98 13.55
CA PRO A 159 3.32 24.77 13.56
C PRO A 159 2.60 25.54 12.46
N ILE A 160 3.15 26.65 11.97
CA ILE A 160 2.54 27.48 10.94
C ILE A 160 2.66 26.77 9.58
N ASP A 161 3.87 26.37 9.18
CA ASP A 161 4.09 25.59 7.95
C ASP A 161 3.35 24.24 8.02
N GLN A 162 3.32 23.58 9.19
CA GLN A 162 2.61 22.31 9.32
C GLN A 162 1.10 22.45 9.10
N LEU A 163 0.49 23.54 9.60
CA LEU A 163 -0.93 23.82 9.37
C LEU A 163 -1.21 24.11 7.90
N GLU A 164 -0.40 24.95 7.25
CA GLU A 164 -0.52 25.26 5.82
C GLU A 164 -0.46 23.99 4.97
N ARG A 165 0.45 23.06 5.30
CA ARG A 165 0.56 21.77 4.59
C ARG A 165 -0.66 20.88 4.79
N PHE A 166 -1.25 20.85 5.98
CA PHE A 166 -2.49 20.11 6.20
C PHE A 166 -3.68 20.72 5.43
N GLU A 167 -3.77 22.05 5.35
CA GLU A 167 -4.78 22.71 4.52
C GLU A 167 -4.61 22.38 3.03
N ASP A 168 -3.37 22.29 2.54
CA ASP A 168 -3.09 21.90 1.17
C ASP A 168 -3.40 20.42 0.89
N GLN A 169 -3.10 19.52 1.83
CA GLN A 169 -3.50 18.11 1.75
C GLN A 169 -5.03 17.96 1.73
N LEU A 170 -5.76 18.74 2.53
CA LEU A 170 -7.22 18.73 2.52
C LEU A 170 -7.79 19.15 1.15
N LYS A 171 -7.22 20.17 0.50
CA LYS A 171 -7.60 20.58 -0.87
C LYS A 171 -7.33 19.48 -1.91
N LEU A 172 -6.33 18.61 -1.69
CA LEU A 172 -6.09 17.43 -2.52
C LEU A 172 -7.13 16.34 -2.26
N SER A 173 -7.53 16.12 -0.99
CA SER A 173 -8.61 15.19 -0.63
C SER A 173 -9.93 15.54 -1.33
N GLU A 174 -10.29 16.82 -1.39
CA GLU A 174 -11.49 17.30 -2.10
C GLU A 174 -11.47 16.96 -3.61
N LYS A 175 -10.31 16.67 -4.19
CA LYS A 175 -10.14 16.23 -5.59
C LYS A 175 -10.22 14.71 -5.76
N GLY A 176 -10.54 13.97 -4.69
CA GLY A 176 -10.69 12.52 -4.71
C GLY A 176 -9.44 11.76 -4.28
N ASP A 177 -8.53 12.39 -3.54
CA ASP A 177 -7.40 11.69 -2.93
C ASP A 177 -7.81 11.05 -1.59
N ASP A 178 -8.08 9.75 -1.63
CA ASP A 178 -8.49 8.96 -0.46
C ASP A 178 -7.35 8.76 0.58
N GLU A 179 -6.10 9.14 0.25
CA GLU A 179 -4.91 8.99 1.12
C GLU A 179 -4.49 10.28 1.83
N ALA A 180 -5.18 11.39 1.55
CA ALA A 180 -4.84 12.68 2.11
C ALA A 180 -5.06 12.74 3.64
N MET A 181 -4.18 13.47 4.33
CA MET A 181 -4.24 13.64 5.78
C MET A 181 -5.38 14.58 6.21
N PHE A 182 -6.00 14.27 7.35
CA PHE A 182 -6.93 15.18 8.02
C PHE A 182 -6.17 16.19 8.88
N ILE A 183 -6.77 17.37 9.10
CA ILE A 183 -6.18 18.38 9.98
C ILE A 183 -6.32 17.92 11.44
N ASP A 184 -5.20 17.56 12.06
CA ASP A 184 -5.13 17.27 13.50
C ASP A 184 -4.76 18.53 14.29
N HIS A 185 -5.77 19.23 14.78
CA HIS A 185 -5.57 20.45 15.56
C HIS A 185 -4.87 20.21 16.91
N ASP A 186 -4.94 19.01 17.49
CA ASP A 186 -4.26 18.68 18.74
C ASP A 186 -2.75 18.49 18.50
N PHE A 187 -2.39 17.86 17.39
CA PHE A 187 -1.00 17.79 16.93
C PHE A 187 -0.41 19.18 16.66
N ILE A 188 -1.13 20.04 15.91
CA ILE A 188 -0.69 21.43 15.67
C ILE A 188 -0.48 22.18 16.99
N ARG A 189 -1.45 22.10 17.90
CA ARG A 189 -1.34 22.70 19.23
C ARG A 189 -0.13 22.19 20.01
N SER A 190 0.20 20.91 19.87
CA SER A 190 1.39 20.32 20.50
C SER A 190 2.68 20.94 19.93
N LEU A 191 2.75 21.18 18.62
CA LEU A 191 3.88 21.88 18.00
C LEU A 191 4.00 23.35 18.45
N GLU A 192 2.88 24.03 18.72
CA GLU A 192 2.87 25.41 19.23
C GLU A 192 3.50 25.55 20.63
N TYR A 193 3.47 24.49 21.45
CA TYR A 193 4.22 24.47 22.71
C TYR A 193 5.74 24.38 22.51
N GLY A 194 6.18 23.98 21.32
CA GLY A 194 7.59 23.93 20.91
C GLY A 194 8.14 22.51 20.85
N MET A 195 8.27 21.98 19.64
CA MET A 195 9.05 20.77 19.36
C MET A 195 10.49 21.15 19.00
N PRO A 196 11.53 20.60 19.66
CA PRO A 196 12.91 20.85 19.26
C PRO A 196 13.18 20.29 17.85
N PRO A 197 14.23 20.76 17.15
CA PRO A 197 14.67 20.11 15.92
C PRO A 197 14.86 18.62 16.16
N THR A 198 14.21 17.77 15.38
CA THR A 198 14.13 16.32 15.63
C THR A 198 14.31 15.59 14.32
N SER A 199 14.83 14.37 14.36
CA SER A 199 14.75 13.44 13.23
C SER A 199 14.00 12.20 13.64
N GLY A 200 13.05 11.78 12.80
CA GLY A 200 12.30 10.55 12.93
C GLY A 200 12.62 9.58 11.80
N ILE A 201 12.38 8.30 12.08
CA ILE A 201 12.48 7.21 11.11
C ILE A 201 11.44 6.14 11.41
N GLY A 202 10.88 5.57 10.35
CA GLY A 202 10.08 4.35 10.37
C GLY A 202 10.79 3.22 9.64
N PHE A 203 10.80 2.02 10.22
CA PHE A 203 11.29 0.79 9.59
C PHE A 203 10.14 -0.19 9.39
N GLY A 204 9.97 -0.63 8.14
CA GLY A 204 9.09 -1.75 7.82
C GLY A 204 9.72 -3.06 8.28
N ILE A 205 9.42 -3.50 9.51
CA ILE A 205 10.05 -4.66 10.14
C ILE A 205 9.77 -5.93 9.34
N ASP A 206 8.54 -6.13 8.84
CA ASP A 206 8.23 -7.32 8.04
C ASP A 206 9.05 -7.37 6.73
N ARG A 207 9.24 -6.22 6.06
CA ARG A 207 10.08 -6.13 4.85
C ARG A 207 11.55 -6.41 5.18
N LEU A 208 12.05 -5.88 6.30
CA LEU A 208 13.39 -6.18 6.77
C LEU A 208 13.56 -7.68 7.08
N VAL A 209 12.58 -8.31 7.75
CA VAL A 209 12.59 -9.75 8.02
C VAL A 209 12.56 -10.53 6.70
N MET A 210 11.70 -10.18 5.74
CA MET A 210 11.65 -10.81 4.41
C MET A 210 13.01 -10.77 3.72
N LEU A 211 13.64 -9.59 3.70
CA LEU A 211 14.95 -9.40 3.10
C LEU A 211 16.01 -10.25 3.79
N LEU A 212 16.09 -10.18 5.12
CA LEU A 212 17.10 -10.90 5.90
C LEU A 212 16.89 -12.41 5.83
N THR A 213 15.67 -12.91 5.73
CA THR A 213 15.35 -14.35 5.69
C THR A 213 15.22 -14.92 4.27
N ASN A 214 15.49 -14.12 3.25
CA ASN A 214 15.41 -14.51 1.83
C ASN A 214 14.00 -14.96 1.38
N HIS A 215 12.97 -14.27 1.87
CA HIS A 215 11.58 -14.46 1.49
C HIS A 215 11.10 -13.36 0.54
N LYS A 216 10.20 -13.71 -0.39
CA LYS A 216 9.64 -12.79 -1.39
C LYS A 216 8.23 -12.31 -1.04
N SER A 217 7.52 -13.07 -0.21
CA SER A 217 6.15 -12.75 0.18
C SER A 217 6.09 -12.42 1.66
N ILE A 218 5.39 -11.34 2.01
CA ILE A 218 5.13 -10.97 3.42
C ILE A 218 4.37 -12.06 4.18
N GLN A 219 3.58 -12.89 3.46
CA GLN A 219 2.87 -14.02 4.05
C GLN A 219 3.79 -15.12 4.58
N GLU A 220 5.07 -15.14 4.16
CA GLU A 220 6.05 -16.11 4.63
C GLU A 220 6.71 -15.70 5.95
N VAL A 221 6.57 -14.42 6.35
CA VAL A 221 7.17 -13.88 7.59
C VAL A 221 6.15 -13.51 8.65
N ILE A 222 4.85 -13.62 8.34
CA ILE A 222 3.74 -13.40 9.27
C ILE A 222 3.08 -14.75 9.56
N PHE A 223 2.92 -15.11 10.85
CA PHE A 223 2.32 -16.40 11.22
C PHE A 223 0.85 -16.55 10.81
N PHE A 224 0.08 -15.45 10.85
CA PHE A 224 -1.35 -15.44 10.51
C PHE A 224 -1.65 -14.33 9.49
N PRO A 225 -1.22 -14.48 8.22
CA PRO A 225 -1.46 -13.46 7.22
C PRO A 225 -2.96 -13.35 6.91
N GLN A 226 -3.42 -12.13 6.58
CA GLN A 226 -4.80 -11.92 6.17
C GLN A 226 -5.12 -12.73 4.90
N MET A 227 -6.00 -13.71 5.03
CA MET A 227 -6.50 -14.50 3.91
C MET A 227 -7.79 -13.90 3.35
N ARG A 228 -8.02 -14.09 2.05
CA ARG A 228 -9.35 -13.84 1.48
C ARG A 228 -10.32 -14.89 2.03
N PRO A 229 -11.56 -14.53 2.39
CA PRO A 229 -12.56 -15.50 2.80
C PRO A 229 -12.72 -16.59 1.74
N GLU A 230 -12.83 -17.84 2.18
CA GLU A 230 -13.11 -18.95 1.28
C GLU A 230 -14.45 -18.71 0.59
N LYS A 231 -14.43 -18.69 -0.75
CA LYS A 231 -15.66 -18.72 -1.53
C LYS A 231 -16.18 -20.15 -1.48
N ASN A 232 -17.17 -20.39 -0.63
CA ASN A 232 -17.99 -21.61 -0.68
C ASN A 232 -18.86 -21.58 -1.94
N GLU A 233 -18.26 -21.78 -3.11
CA GLU A 233 -19.02 -22.04 -4.33
C GLU A 233 -19.71 -23.38 -4.16
N VAL A 234 -21.01 -23.32 -3.87
CA VAL A 234 -21.87 -24.49 -3.85
C VAL A 234 -21.86 -25.09 -5.26
N LYS A 235 -21.19 -26.22 -5.45
CA LYS A 235 -21.20 -26.95 -6.72
C LYS A 235 -22.60 -27.50 -6.98
N LEU A 236 -23.37 -26.75 -7.76
CA LEU A 236 -24.71 -27.16 -8.19
C LEU A 236 -24.62 -28.15 -9.36
N ASN A 237 -25.39 -29.24 -9.28
CA ASN A 237 -25.62 -30.13 -10.42
C ASN A 237 -26.57 -29.46 -11.44
N GLU A 238 -26.78 -30.08 -12.61
CA GLU A 238 -27.60 -29.49 -13.68
C GLU A 238 -29.05 -29.18 -13.25
N GLU A 239 -29.65 -30.04 -12.43
CA GLU A 239 -31.02 -29.89 -11.94
C GLU A 239 -31.10 -28.72 -10.95
N GLU A 240 -30.12 -28.60 -10.06
CA GLU A 240 -29.99 -27.51 -9.10
C GLU A 240 -29.70 -26.17 -9.78
N LYS A 241 -28.84 -26.15 -10.82
CA LYS A 241 -28.58 -24.96 -11.63
C LYS A 241 -29.84 -24.47 -12.32
N LYS A 242 -30.60 -25.37 -12.97
CA LYS A 242 -31.85 -25.05 -13.65
C LYS A 242 -32.85 -24.36 -12.71
N VAL A 243 -33.05 -24.93 -11.52
CA VAL A 243 -33.96 -24.35 -10.51
C VAL A 243 -33.43 -23.03 -9.95
N PHE A 244 -32.13 -22.96 -9.64
CA PHE A 244 -31.51 -21.76 -9.06
C PHE A 244 -31.48 -20.56 -10.01
N GLU A 245 -31.23 -20.79 -11.31
CA GLU A 245 -31.26 -19.73 -12.33
C GLU A 245 -32.67 -19.17 -12.56
N PHE A 246 -33.69 -20.03 -12.52
CA PHE A 246 -35.07 -19.59 -12.56
C PHE A 246 -35.43 -18.73 -11.35
N MET A 247 -34.99 -19.15 -10.16
CA MET A 247 -35.21 -18.39 -8.93
C MET A 247 -34.44 -17.06 -8.90
N LYS A 248 -33.25 -16.98 -9.51
CA LYS A 248 -32.53 -15.70 -9.68
C LYS A 248 -33.33 -14.65 -10.46
N LYS A 249 -34.14 -15.08 -11.43
CA LYS A 249 -34.97 -14.19 -12.25
C LYS A 249 -36.26 -13.79 -11.54
N ASN A 250 -36.94 -14.75 -10.91
CA ASN A 250 -38.28 -14.54 -10.37
C ASN A 250 -38.29 -14.14 -8.89
N LYS A 251 -37.18 -14.33 -8.15
CA LYS A 251 -36.95 -14.05 -6.72
C LYS A 251 -37.87 -14.80 -5.74
N LYS A 252 -39.17 -14.89 -6.01
CA LYS A 252 -40.17 -15.60 -5.21
C LYS A 252 -41.29 -16.12 -6.11
N VAL A 253 -41.62 -17.40 -5.97
CA VAL A 253 -42.68 -18.07 -6.76
C VAL A 253 -43.44 -19.07 -5.90
N GLU A 254 -44.64 -19.44 -6.34
CA GLU A 254 -45.38 -20.53 -5.73
C GLU A 254 -44.70 -21.87 -6.03
N ILE A 255 -44.73 -22.82 -5.08
CA ILE A 255 -44.04 -24.11 -5.22
C ILE A 255 -44.57 -24.93 -6.42
N GLY A 256 -45.86 -24.78 -6.76
CA GLY A 256 -46.48 -25.44 -7.91
C GLY A 256 -45.85 -24.98 -9.22
N GLU A 257 -45.77 -23.66 -9.42
CA GLU A 257 -45.16 -23.03 -10.61
C GLU A 257 -43.69 -23.45 -10.78
N LEU A 258 -42.92 -23.47 -9.68
CA LEU A 258 -41.52 -23.89 -9.74
C LEU A 258 -41.37 -25.38 -10.08
N LYS A 259 -42.30 -26.21 -9.58
CA LYS A 259 -42.30 -27.66 -9.83
C LYS A 259 -42.67 -27.97 -11.28
N ASP A 260 -43.62 -27.24 -11.85
CA ASP A 260 -44.01 -27.34 -13.25
C ASP A 260 -42.87 -26.90 -14.18
N PHE A 261 -42.17 -25.80 -13.86
CA PHE A 261 -40.99 -25.37 -14.62
C PHE A 261 -39.82 -26.36 -14.55
N ALA A 262 -39.58 -26.95 -13.38
CA ALA A 262 -38.43 -27.82 -13.16
C ALA A 262 -38.54 -29.12 -13.98
N GLU A 263 -39.75 -29.63 -14.20
CA GLU A 263 -40.05 -30.88 -14.91
C GLU A 263 -39.27 -32.09 -14.33
N LEU A 264 -39.02 -32.07 -13.02
CA LEU A 264 -38.28 -33.13 -12.33
C LEU A 264 -39.25 -34.20 -11.81
N SER A 265 -38.80 -35.46 -11.79
CA SER A 265 -39.52 -36.51 -11.07
C SER A 265 -39.58 -36.17 -9.57
N ASN A 266 -40.61 -36.64 -8.85
CA ASN A 266 -40.79 -36.34 -7.42
C ASN A 266 -39.52 -36.60 -6.59
N LYS A 267 -38.81 -37.71 -6.87
CA LYS A 267 -37.57 -38.06 -6.17
C LYS A 267 -36.42 -37.07 -6.48
N LYS A 268 -36.31 -36.60 -7.72
CA LYS A 268 -35.30 -35.62 -8.13
C LYS A 268 -35.62 -34.24 -7.57
N TRP A 269 -36.88 -33.83 -7.67
CA TRP A 269 -37.39 -32.58 -7.07
C TRP A 269 -37.04 -32.47 -5.59
N ASP A 270 -37.38 -33.49 -4.80
CA ASP A 270 -37.12 -33.49 -3.36
C ASP A 270 -35.62 -33.38 -3.05
N LYS A 271 -34.77 -34.04 -3.84
CA LYS A 271 -33.31 -33.98 -3.68
C LYS A 271 -32.78 -32.58 -4.01
N THR A 272 -33.23 -32.00 -5.11
CA THR A 272 -32.82 -30.67 -5.60
C THR A 272 -33.22 -29.56 -4.64
N ILE A 273 -34.49 -29.50 -4.22
CA ILE A 273 -34.96 -28.46 -3.29
C ILE A 273 -34.30 -28.60 -1.92
N LYS A 274 -34.16 -29.83 -1.38
CA LYS A 274 -33.45 -30.04 -0.11
C LYS A 274 -32.00 -29.60 -0.18
N SER A 275 -31.32 -29.85 -1.30
CA SER A 275 -29.93 -29.43 -1.50
C SER A 275 -29.80 -27.90 -1.58
N LEU A 276 -30.65 -27.24 -2.37
CA LEU A 276 -30.64 -25.78 -2.51
C LEU A 276 -30.99 -25.07 -1.20
N THR A 277 -31.94 -25.58 -0.42
CA THR A 277 -32.28 -25.04 0.90
C THR A 277 -31.20 -25.32 1.95
N LYS A 278 -30.59 -26.52 1.94
CA LYS A 278 -29.46 -26.84 2.83
C LYS A 278 -28.28 -25.90 2.62
N ASN A 279 -28.00 -25.54 1.37
CA ASN A 279 -26.95 -24.60 1.00
C ASN A 279 -27.34 -23.12 1.17
N LYS A 280 -28.50 -22.84 1.80
CA LYS A 280 -29.03 -21.49 2.03
C LYS A 280 -29.22 -20.68 0.74
N LEU A 281 -29.38 -21.32 -0.41
CA LEU A 281 -29.61 -20.66 -1.69
C LEU A 281 -31.09 -20.33 -1.90
N LEU A 282 -31.98 -21.17 -1.37
CA LEU A 282 -33.44 -20.98 -1.43
C LEU A 282 -34.07 -21.20 -0.06
N LYS A 283 -35.19 -20.54 0.19
CA LYS A 283 -36.03 -20.71 1.37
C LYS A 283 -37.43 -21.15 0.94
N VAL A 284 -37.91 -22.24 1.52
CA VAL A 284 -39.31 -22.69 1.34
C VAL A 284 -40.09 -22.30 2.58
N PHE A 285 -41.24 -21.65 2.41
CA PHE A 285 -42.11 -21.28 3.52
C PHE A 285 -43.58 -21.37 3.12
N LYS A 286 -44.45 -21.47 4.14
CA LYS A 286 -45.89 -21.55 3.97
C LYS A 286 -46.54 -20.34 4.64
N ASN A 287 -47.51 -19.73 3.99
CA ASN A 287 -48.38 -18.69 4.54
C ASN A 287 -49.85 -19.05 4.30
N ASP A 288 -50.77 -18.14 4.63
CA ASP A 288 -52.22 -18.37 4.50
C ASP A 288 -52.70 -18.55 3.05
N THR A 289 -51.88 -18.16 2.06
CA THR A 289 -52.22 -18.19 0.64
C THR A 289 -51.52 -19.30 -0.15
N GLY A 290 -50.61 -20.07 0.46
CA GLY A 290 -49.92 -21.17 -0.25
C GLY A 290 -48.53 -21.52 0.29
N ILE A 291 -47.79 -22.30 -0.49
CA ILE A 291 -46.39 -22.66 -0.23
C ILE A 291 -45.51 -21.97 -1.28
N PHE A 292 -44.51 -21.23 -0.83
CA PHE A 292 -43.65 -20.41 -1.66
C PHE A 292 -42.19 -20.83 -1.54
N VAL A 293 -41.44 -20.59 -2.62
CA VAL A 293 -39.98 -20.71 -2.66
C VAL A 293 -39.41 -19.32 -2.96
N GLU A 294 -38.43 -18.88 -2.20
CA GLU A 294 -37.79 -17.57 -2.30
C GLU A 294 -36.26 -17.71 -2.38
N LEU A 295 -35.63 -16.86 -3.16
CA LEU A 295 -34.18 -16.73 -3.26
C LEU A 295 -33.66 -15.99 -2.02
N ASN A 296 -32.66 -16.57 -1.35
CA ASN A 296 -31.96 -15.88 -0.26
C ASN A 296 -30.93 -14.87 -0.79
#